data_AF-A0A2W5PHF4-F1
#
_entry.id   AF-A0A2W5PHF4-F1
#
_cell.length_a   1.000
_cell.length_b   1.000
_cell.length_c   1.000
_cell.angle_alpha   90.00
_cell.angle_beta   90.00
_cell.angle_gamma   90.00
#
_symmetry.space_group_name_H-M   'P 1'
#
loop_
_entity.id
_entity.type
_entity.pdbx_description
1 polymer ?
#
loop_
_entity_poly.entity_id
_entity_poly.type
_entity_poly.pdbx_seq_one_letter_code
_entity_poly.pdbx_strand_id
1 'polypeptide(L)'
;MRKTFPLQIEGRHPDRVLDAIRHDIRKALKRDRRHPLPVGAHHWEFDCRFGPSADEAQAVNLASLNALIDEAARTQQPQIYVELTARPAARHAAATESDGASEEEI
;
A
#
# COMPACT_ATOMS: atom_id res chain seq x y z
N MET A 1 -8.83 2.96 1.36
CA MET A 1 -9.13 3.65 0.07
C MET A 1 -8.95 2.67 -1.09
N ARG A 2 -9.66 2.88 -2.20
CA ARG A 2 -9.44 2.14 -3.46
C ARG A 2 -9.47 3.15 -4.59
N LYS A 3 -8.38 3.27 -5.35
CA LYS A 3 -8.27 4.31 -6.37
C LYS A 3 -7.27 3.90 -7.46
N THR A 4 -7.65 4.19 -8.70
CA THR A 4 -6.76 4.16 -9.85
C THR A 4 -6.19 5.56 -10.08
N PHE A 5 -4.88 5.65 -10.29
CA PHE A 5 -4.17 6.89 -10.55
C PHE A 5 -3.55 6.83 -11.94
N PRO A 6 -3.85 7.80 -12.82
CA PRO A 6 -3.12 7.93 -14.07
C PRO A 6 -1.69 8.38 -13.76
N LEU A 7 -0.70 7.66 -14.27
CA LEU A 7 0.72 8.02 -14.16
C LEU A 7 1.13 8.98 -15.28
N GLN A 8 0.55 8.79 -16.47
CA GLN A 8 0.73 9.67 -17.61
C GLN A 8 -0.43 10.66 -17.66
N ILE A 9 -0.16 11.90 -17.27
CA ILE A 9 -1.13 12.99 -17.35
C ILE A 9 -0.56 14.05 -18.28
N GLU A 10 -1.23 14.29 -19.40
CA GLU A 10 -0.84 15.29 -20.38
C GLU A 10 -0.72 16.67 -19.71
N GLY A 11 0.43 17.35 -19.91
CA GLY A 11 0.72 18.65 -19.31
C GLY A 11 1.17 18.62 -17.84
N ARG A 12 1.42 17.45 -17.23
CA ARG A 12 1.95 17.36 -15.86
C ARG A 12 3.28 16.61 -15.82
N HIS A 13 4.23 17.12 -15.01
CA HIS A 13 5.52 16.45 -14.81
C HIS A 13 5.33 15.13 -14.05
N PRO A 14 5.92 14.01 -14.52
CA PRO A 14 5.79 12.69 -13.89
C PRO A 14 6.07 12.69 -12.39
N ASP A 15 7.16 13.31 -11.96
CA ASP A 15 7.51 13.40 -10.52
C ASP A 15 6.40 14.01 -9.67
N ARG A 16 5.67 15.00 -10.20
CA ARG A 16 4.55 15.63 -9.49
C ARG A 16 3.34 14.71 -9.39
N VAL A 17 3.18 13.79 -10.35
CA VAL A 17 2.16 12.74 -10.30
C VAL A 17 2.52 11.74 -9.21
N LEU A 18 3.77 11.27 -9.18
CA LEU A 18 4.25 10.33 -8.16
C LEU A 18 4.14 10.91 -6.74
N ASP A 19 4.53 12.17 -6.57
CA ASP A 19 4.40 12.87 -5.28
C ASP A 19 2.94 12.98 -4.82
N ALA A 20 2.02 13.26 -5.73
CA ALA A 20 0.59 13.34 -5.43
C ALA A 20 0.03 11.97 -5.01
N ILE A 21 0.42 10.89 -5.70
CA ILE A 21 0.03 9.52 -5.36
C ILE A 21 0.56 9.15 -3.97
N ARG A 22 1.86 9.37 -3.71
CA ARG A 22 2.48 9.11 -2.41
C ARG A 22 1.82 9.92 -1.29
N HIS A 23 1.44 11.16 -1.58
CA HIS A 23 0.72 12.00 -0.64
C HIS A 23 -0.67 11.45 -0.31
N ASP A 24 -1.45 11.05 -1.33
CA ASP A 24 -2.78 10.47 -1.16
C ASP A 24 -2.72 9.18 -0.31
N ILE A 25 -1.75 8.29 -0.57
CA ILE A 25 -1.53 7.07 0.21
C ILE A 25 -1.24 7.38 1.68
N ARG A 26 -0.28 8.27 1.95
CA ARG A 26 0.05 8.69 3.33
C ARG A 26 -1.15 9.31 4.03
N LYS A 27 -1.95 10.10 3.32
CA LYS A 27 -3.16 10.73 3.84
C LYS A 27 -4.21 9.67 4.21
N ALA A 28 -4.40 8.64 3.39
CA ALA A 28 -5.32 7.56 3.69
C ALA A 28 -4.87 6.74 4.91
N LEU A 29 -3.60 6.34 4.97
CA LEU A 29 -3.03 5.64 6.13
C LEU A 29 -3.21 6.45 7.42
N LYS A 30 -2.91 7.76 7.37
CA LYS A 30 -3.09 8.64 8.53
C LYS A 30 -4.56 8.76 8.94
N ARG A 31 -5.48 8.80 7.98
CA ARG A 31 -6.91 8.85 8.26
C ARG A 31 -7.38 7.58 8.94
N ASP A 32 -6.98 6.42 8.42
CA ASP A 32 -7.38 5.12 8.93
C ASP A 32 -6.77 4.87 10.34
N ARG A 33 -5.52 5.27 10.60
CA ARG A 33 -4.88 5.22 11.93
C ARG A 33 -5.48 6.16 12.98
N ARG A 34 -6.22 7.19 12.57
CA ARG A 34 -6.92 8.09 13.51
C ARG A 34 -8.18 7.45 14.08
N HIS A 35 -8.66 6.35 13.51
CA HIS A 35 -9.82 5.65 14.05
C HIS A 35 -9.44 4.95 15.36
N PRO A 36 -10.30 5.03 16.39
CA PRO A 36 -10.08 4.32 17.64
C PRO A 36 -10.00 2.82 17.36
N LEU A 37 -9.03 2.15 17.99
CA LEU A 37 -8.90 0.71 17.86
C LEU A 37 -10.12 0.02 18.50
N PRO A 38 -10.75 -0.95 17.83
CA PRO A 38 -11.78 -1.77 18.43
C PRO A 38 -11.24 -2.53 19.65
N VAL A 39 -12.12 -2.83 20.61
CA VAL A 39 -11.76 -3.61 21.80
C VAL A 39 -11.18 -4.96 21.38
N GLY A 40 -9.96 -5.27 21.83
CA GLY A 40 -9.25 -6.52 21.50
C GLY A 40 -8.23 -6.41 20.36
N ALA A 41 -8.20 -5.30 19.62
CA ALA A 41 -7.17 -5.02 18.63
C ALA A 41 -5.98 -4.27 19.26
N HIS A 42 -4.75 -4.65 18.89
CA HIS A 42 -3.52 -3.97 19.36
C HIS A 42 -2.99 -2.95 18.37
N HIS A 43 -3.18 -3.21 17.08
CA HIS A 43 -2.77 -2.33 16.00
C HIS A 43 -3.69 -2.46 14.79
N TRP A 44 -3.57 -1.51 13.88
CA TRP A 44 -4.18 -1.58 12.55
C TRP A 44 -3.21 -2.28 11.59
N GLU A 45 -3.63 -3.42 11.05
CA GLU A 45 -3.00 -4.01 9.87
C GLU A 45 -3.53 -3.32 8.62
N PHE A 46 -2.67 -3.21 7.61
CA PHE A 46 -3.01 -2.57 6.35
C PHE A 46 -2.76 -3.55 5.22
N ASP A 47 -3.84 -4.09 4.65
CA ASP A 47 -3.72 -4.82 3.39
C ASP A 47 -3.54 -3.81 2.27
N CYS A 48 -2.42 -3.94 1.58
CA CYS A 48 -2.11 -3.13 0.42
C CYS A 48 -2.23 -4.01 -0.82
N ARG A 49 -2.98 -3.57 -1.81
CA ARG A 49 -2.95 -4.15 -3.16
C ARG A 49 -2.46 -3.13 -4.16
N PHE A 50 -1.61 -3.57 -5.07
CA PHE A 50 -1.00 -2.74 -6.11
C PHE A 50 -0.98 -3.48 -7.44
N GLY A 51 -1.24 -2.78 -8.54
CA GLY A 51 -1.10 -3.32 -9.89
C GLY A 51 -1.45 -2.28 -10.96
N PRO A 52 -1.45 -2.64 -12.25
CA PRO A 52 -1.87 -1.74 -13.32
C PRO A 52 -3.39 -1.50 -13.35
N SER A 53 -4.17 -2.45 -12.83
CA SER A 53 -5.63 -2.45 -12.79
C SER A 53 -6.14 -3.12 -11.52
N ALA A 54 -7.44 -3.00 -11.20
CA ALA A 54 -8.02 -3.62 -10.01
C ALA A 54 -8.00 -5.16 -10.07
N ASP A 55 -8.14 -5.71 -11.27
CA ASP A 55 -8.12 -7.15 -11.58
C ASP A 55 -6.71 -7.74 -11.47
N GLU A 56 -5.70 -7.01 -11.95
CA GLU A 56 -4.30 -7.43 -11.89
C GLU A 56 -3.60 -7.02 -10.58
N ALA A 57 -4.31 -6.33 -9.67
CA ALA A 57 -3.73 -5.88 -8.42
C ALA A 57 -3.42 -7.05 -7.49
N GLN A 58 -2.16 -7.13 -7.06
CA GLN A 58 -1.67 -8.17 -6.17
C GLN A 58 -1.48 -7.63 -4.76
N ALA A 59 -1.58 -8.51 -3.77
CA ALA A 59 -1.28 -8.15 -2.38
C ALA A 59 0.23 -7.87 -2.26
N VAL A 60 0.57 -6.71 -1.71
CA VAL A 60 1.95 -6.23 -1.58
C VAL A 60 2.16 -5.67 -0.18
N ASN A 61 3.42 -5.61 0.26
CA ASN A 61 3.76 -4.96 1.52
C ASN A 61 3.73 -3.43 1.35
N LEU A 62 3.26 -2.72 2.38
CA LEU A 62 3.30 -1.26 2.44
C LEU A 62 4.71 -0.68 2.24
N ALA A 63 5.75 -1.36 2.72
CA ALA A 63 7.13 -0.94 2.52
C ALA A 63 7.55 -0.97 1.03
N SER A 64 7.01 -1.93 0.26
CA SER A 64 7.30 -2.11 -1.16
C SER A 64 6.54 -1.13 -2.06
N LEU A 65 5.48 -0.48 -1.55
CA LEU A 65 4.59 0.38 -2.34
C LEU A 65 5.33 1.52 -3.03
N ASN A 66 6.31 2.16 -2.37
CA ASN A 66 7.11 3.22 -2.99
C ASN A 66 7.94 2.69 -4.16
N ALA A 67 8.63 1.57 -3.98
CA ALA A 67 9.45 0.96 -5.02
C ALA A 67 8.60 0.53 -6.23
N LEU A 68 7.39 -0.01 -5.97
CA LEU A 68 6.45 -0.41 -7.03
C LEU A 68 5.91 0.80 -7.81
N ILE A 69 5.63 1.92 -7.14
CA ILE A 69 5.23 3.17 -7.79
C ILE A 69 6.36 3.69 -8.69
N ASP A 70 7.60 3.71 -8.19
CA ASP A 70 8.75 4.16 -8.95
C ASP A 70 9.04 3.23 -10.16
N GLU A 71 8.84 1.92 -9.99
CA GLU A 71 8.93 0.95 -11.09
C GLU A 71 7.83 1.15 -12.14
N ALA A 72 6.59 1.36 -11.73
CA ALA A 72 5.48 1.64 -12.64
C ALA A 72 5.72 2.94 -13.43
N ALA A 73 6.34 3.95 -12.82
CA ALA A 73 6.75 5.17 -13.49
C ALA A 73 7.85 4.92 -14.53
N ARG A 74 8.86 4.12 -14.16
CA ARG A 74 10.00 3.76 -15.02
C ARG A 74 9.58 2.93 -16.24
N THR A 75 8.63 2.02 -16.04
CA THR A 75 8.02 1.21 -17.10
C THR A 75 6.97 1.98 -17.91
N GLN A 76 6.78 3.27 -17.62
CA GLN A 76 5.83 4.16 -18.29
C GLN A 76 4.40 3.59 -18.33
N GLN A 77 3.99 2.91 -17.27
CA GLN A 77 2.61 2.44 -17.13
C GLN A 77 1.64 3.62 -17.29
N PRO A 78 0.52 3.48 -18.00
CA PRO A 78 -0.45 4.57 -18.18
C PRO A 78 -1.12 4.95 -16.85
N GLN A 79 -1.33 3.96 -15.99
CA GLN A 79 -2.01 4.10 -14.70
C GLN A 79 -1.58 3.01 -13.74
N ILE A 80 -1.87 3.22 -12.46
CA ILE A 80 -1.74 2.23 -11.40
C ILE A 80 -3.00 2.18 -10.56
N TYR A 81 -3.29 1.02 -10.01
CA TYR A 81 -4.31 0.81 -9.00
C TYR A 81 -3.67 0.65 -7.63
N VAL A 82 -4.22 1.35 -6.64
CA VAL A 82 -3.83 1.21 -5.24
C VAL A 82 -5.07 0.99 -4.39
N GLU A 83 -5.03 -0.07 -3.60
CA GLU A 83 -6.03 -0.38 -2.59
C GLU A 83 -5.35 -0.53 -1.23
N LEU A 84 -5.91 0.16 -0.25
CA LEU A 84 -5.46 0.19 1.14
C LEU A 84 -6.68 -0.10 2.01
N THR A 85 -6.66 -1.23 2.70
CA THR A 85 -7.74 -1.63 3.61
C THR A 85 -7.17 -1.78 5.01
N ALA A 86 -7.69 -1.00 5.95
CA ALA A 86 -7.34 -1.13 7.35
C ALA A 86 -8.15 -2.27 7.97
N ARG A 87 -7.47 -3.25 8.55
CA ARG A 87 -8.07 -4.32 9.34
C ARG A 87 -7.61 -4.24 10.78
N PRO A 88 -8.51 -4.41 11.77
CA PRO A 88 -8.09 -4.52 13.15
C PRO A 88 -7.34 -5.84 13.33
N ALA A 89 -6.06 -5.76 13.69
CA ALA A 89 -5.26 -6.93 14.00
C ALA A 89 -5.72 -7.49 15.34
N ALA A 90 -6.51 -8.56 15.30
CA ALA A 90 -6.88 -9.29 16.50
C ALA A 90 -5.62 -9.94 17.09
N ARG A 91 -5.57 -10.05 18.41
CA ARG A 91 -4.54 -10.88 19.05
C ARG A 91 -4.72 -12.31 18.56
N HIS A 92 -3.86 -12.77 17.66
CA HIS A 92 -3.70 -14.20 17.42
C HIS A 92 -3.20 -14.80 18.74
N ALA A 93 -4.07 -15.50 19.47
CA ALA A 93 -3.61 -16.62 20.27
C ALA A 93 -3.01 -17.60 19.25
N ALA A 94 -1.71 -17.86 19.38
CA ALA A 94 -0.85 -18.48 18.38
C ALA A 94 -1.57 -19.58 17.56
N ALA A 95 -1.69 -19.33 16.25
CA ALA A 95 -1.74 -20.37 15.25
C ALA A 95 -0.60 -20.05 14.27
N THR A 96 0.48 -20.80 14.46
CA THR A 96 1.57 -21.14 13.54
C THR A 96 1.33 -20.83 12.06
N GLU A 97 2.43 -20.38 11.41
CA GLU A 97 2.72 -20.30 9.96
C GLU A 97 2.16 -19.10 9.18
N SER A 98 2.98 -18.06 8.93
CA SER A 98 4.04 -18.07 7.90
C SER A 98 4.69 -16.70 7.69
N ASP A 99 6.00 -16.78 7.43
CA ASP A 99 6.87 -15.89 6.64
C ASP A 99 7.62 -14.73 7.32
N GLY A 100 8.96 -14.80 7.22
CA GLY A 100 9.87 -13.68 7.44
C GLY A 100 10.96 -13.84 8.51
N ALA A 101 11.57 -15.03 8.69
CA ALA A 101 12.85 -15.12 9.39
C ALA A 101 13.94 -14.50 8.50
N SER A 102 14.32 -13.25 8.78
CA SER A 102 15.63 -12.74 8.37
C SER A 102 16.64 -13.21 9.41
N GLU A 103 17.33 -14.30 9.07
CA GLU A 103 18.50 -14.79 9.80
C GLU A 103 19.64 -13.79 9.58
N GLU A 104 20.04 -13.09 10.64
CA GLU A 104 21.25 -12.25 10.70
C GLU A 104 22.23 -12.95 11.65
N GLU A 105 23.22 -13.62 11.08
CA GLU A 105 24.47 -14.12 11.69
C GLU A 105 25.41 -14.34 10.47
N ILE A 106 26.65 -13.83 10.33
CA ILE A 106 27.70 -13.31 11.23
C ILE A 106 28.52 -12.28 10.43
#